data_AF-A0A210PEH5-F1
#
_entry.id   AF-A0A210PEH5-F1
#
_cell.length_a   1.000
_cell.length_b   1.000
_cell.length_c   1.000
_cell.angle_alpha   90.00
_cell.angle_beta   90.00
_cell.angle_gamma   90.00
#
_symmetry.space_group_name_H-M   'P 1'
#
loop_
_entity.id
_entity.type
_entity.pdbx_description
1 polymer ?
#
loop_
_entity_poly.entity_id
_entity_poly.type
_entity_poly.pdbx_seq_one_letter_code
_entity_poly.pdbx_strand_id
1 'polypeptide(L)'
;MKCRSENATLAQVDDTYELEFLRALVKRFPTDPTSKHFYWIDGVRGNSNHWLRNSDHASLAFFAWGSGEPNNRFGGNVCLALYNHVDFYFADTSCYENGQFICELSDPVNPCIQTTPPPTNSTTGAWVQLG
;
A
#
# COMPACT_ATOMS: atom_id res chain seq x y z
N MET A 1 -4.19 -14.45 -6.03
CA MET A 1 -3.76 -13.87 -4.73
C MET A 1 -4.77 -14.24 -3.67
N LYS A 2 -4.29 -14.68 -2.49
CA LYS A 2 -5.09 -15.35 -1.45
C LYS A 2 -6.10 -14.44 -0.73
N CYS A 3 -5.91 -13.12 -0.70
CA CYS A 3 -6.93 -12.20 -0.16
C CYS A 3 -8.22 -12.19 -1.00
N ARG A 4 -8.12 -12.29 -2.33
CA ARG A 4 -9.29 -12.20 -3.21
C ARG A 4 -10.25 -13.37 -3.06
N SER A 5 -9.79 -14.53 -2.58
CA SER A 5 -10.69 -15.66 -2.26
C SER A 5 -11.54 -15.42 -1.01
N GLU A 6 -11.18 -14.42 -0.20
CA GLU A 6 -11.88 -14.01 1.03
C GLU A 6 -12.59 -12.66 0.85
N ASN A 7 -12.90 -12.26 -0.39
CA ASN A 7 -13.46 -10.93 -0.72
C ASN A 7 -12.62 -9.74 -0.16
N ALA A 8 -11.31 -9.92 -0.06
CA ALA A 8 -10.37 -8.95 0.47
C ALA A 8 -9.33 -8.51 -0.58
N THR A 9 -8.65 -7.40 -0.29
CA THR A 9 -7.46 -6.96 -1.03
C THR A 9 -6.20 -7.12 -0.17
N LEU A 10 -5.02 -6.92 -0.74
CA LEU A 10 -3.84 -6.68 0.11
C LEU A 10 -4.09 -5.37 0.86
N ALA A 11 -3.59 -5.28 2.09
CA ALA A 11 -3.82 -4.10 2.92
C ALA A 11 -3.32 -2.83 2.23
N GLN A 12 -4.22 -1.87 2.04
CA GLN A 12 -3.88 -0.53 1.61
C GLN A 12 -3.44 0.25 2.86
N VAL A 13 -2.45 1.11 2.68
CA VAL A 13 -1.91 1.92 3.77
C VAL A 13 -1.89 3.35 3.28
N ASP A 14 -2.95 4.07 3.62
CA ASP A 14 -3.24 5.42 3.13
C ASP A 14 -2.83 6.48 4.16
N ASP A 15 -2.57 6.11 5.42
CA ASP A 15 -2.10 7.01 6.44
C ASP A 15 -1.20 6.37 7.52
N THR A 16 -0.79 7.20 8.49
CA THR A 16 0.06 6.78 9.61
C THR A 16 -0.67 5.91 10.63
N TYR A 17 -1.99 6.06 10.80
CA TYR A 17 -2.76 5.25 11.75
C TYR A 17 -2.86 3.79 11.27
N GLU A 18 -3.12 3.59 9.97
CA GLU A 18 -3.11 2.27 9.36
C GLU A 18 -1.73 1.62 9.43
N LEU A 19 -0.68 2.39 9.12
CA LEU A 19 0.69 1.91 9.24
C LEU A 19 1.01 1.44 10.67
N GLU A 20 0.73 2.25 11.68
CA GLU A 20 1.02 1.91 13.08
C GLU A 20 0.16 0.74 13.57
N PHE A 21 -1.09 0.65 13.12
CA PHE A 21 -1.94 -0.51 13.39
C PHE A 21 -1.31 -1.80 12.83
N LEU A 22 -0.90 -1.80 11.57
CA LEU A 22 -0.27 -2.97 10.94
C LEU A 22 1.07 -3.31 11.59
N ARG A 23 1.90 -2.31 11.93
CA ARG A 23 3.17 -2.49 12.65
C ARG A 23 2.96 -3.15 14.01
N ALA A 24 1.97 -2.68 14.77
CA ALA A 24 1.62 -3.29 16.05
C ALA A 24 1.10 -4.73 15.88
N LEU A 25 0.27 -4.98 14.86
CA LEU A 25 -0.29 -6.29 14.55
C LEU A 25 0.81 -7.32 14.25
N VAL A 26 1.72 -7.01 13.33
CA VAL A 26 2.79 -7.95 12.92
C VAL A 26 3.82 -8.18 14.04
N LYS A 27 4.08 -7.18 14.88
CA LYS A 27 4.94 -7.32 16.08
C LYS A 27 4.28 -8.18 17.15
N ARG A 28 2.95 -8.16 17.25
CA ARG A 28 2.18 -8.95 18.23
C ARG A 28 2.10 -10.43 17.88
N PHE A 29 2.06 -10.74 16.58
CA PHE A 29 1.99 -12.10 16.06
C PHE A 29 3.22 -12.40 15.20
N PRO A 30 4.41 -12.49 15.83
CA PRO A 30 5.63 -12.80 15.11
C PRO A 30 5.49 -14.18 14.49
N THR A 31 5.90 -14.27 13.24
CA THR A 31 5.71 -15.48 12.45
C THR A 31 6.81 -16.48 12.76
N ASP A 32 6.67 -17.68 12.21
CA ASP A 32 7.67 -18.75 12.37
C ASP A 32 9.10 -18.17 12.22
N PRO A 33 10.03 -18.45 13.15
CA PRO A 33 11.42 -17.98 13.06
C PRO A 33 12.11 -18.32 11.73
N THR A 34 11.61 -19.31 10.99
CA THR A 34 12.10 -19.74 9.68
C THR A 34 11.44 -19.02 8.50
N SER A 35 10.36 -18.28 8.74
CA SER A 35 9.66 -17.49 7.71
C SER A 35 10.43 -16.23 7.34
N LYS A 36 10.30 -15.78 6.08
CA LYS A 36 10.81 -14.46 5.71
C LYS A 36 10.05 -13.40 6.50
N HIS A 37 10.81 -12.51 7.12
CA HIS A 37 10.29 -11.52 8.05
C HIS A 37 9.76 -10.26 7.35
N PHE A 38 8.89 -10.46 6.36
CA PHE A 38 8.19 -9.37 5.72
C PHE A 38 6.75 -9.77 5.40
N TYR A 39 5.92 -8.74 5.24
CA TYR A 39 4.51 -8.87 4.93
C TYR A 39 4.18 -8.01 3.72
N TRP A 40 3.64 -8.64 2.68
CA TRP A 40 3.09 -7.97 1.53
C TRP A 40 1.91 -7.09 1.93
N ILE A 41 1.94 -5.84 1.46
CA ILE A 41 0.85 -4.87 1.49
C ILE A 41 0.58 -4.42 0.04
N ASP A 42 -0.47 -3.64 -0.19
CA ASP A 42 -0.81 -3.21 -1.53
C ASP A 42 0.18 -2.17 -2.06
N GLY A 43 0.71 -2.42 -3.27
CA GLY A 43 1.68 -1.54 -3.90
C GLY A 43 2.58 -2.30 -4.87
N VAL A 44 2.66 -1.80 -6.10
CA VAL A 44 3.58 -2.27 -7.14
C VAL A 44 4.21 -1.08 -7.85
N ARG A 45 5.49 -1.19 -8.19
CA ARG A 45 6.16 -0.16 -8.98
C ARG A 45 5.80 -0.31 -10.46
N GLY A 46 5.18 0.73 -11.02
CA GLY A 46 4.88 0.82 -12.45
C GLY A 46 6.07 1.30 -13.30
N ASN A 47 5.88 1.28 -14.62
CA ASN A 47 6.93 1.57 -15.62
C ASN A 47 7.54 2.98 -15.53
N SER A 48 6.80 3.95 -14.99
CA SER A 48 7.27 5.34 -14.82
C SER A 48 7.91 5.62 -13.46
N ASN A 49 8.29 4.58 -12.70
CA ASN A 49 8.75 4.68 -11.31
C ASN A 49 7.71 5.21 -10.31
N HIS A 50 6.44 5.23 -10.70
CA HIS A 50 5.34 5.55 -9.80
C HIS A 50 4.84 4.26 -9.13
N TRP A 51 4.45 4.37 -7.87
CA TRP A 51 3.86 3.26 -7.12
C TRP A 51 2.35 3.27 -7.27
N LEU A 52 1.79 2.12 -7.61
CA LEU A 52 0.37 1.94 -7.92
C LEU A 52 -0.23 0.84 -7.05
N ARG A 53 -1.53 0.95 -6.74
CA ARG A 53 -2.28 -0.14 -6.10
C ARG A 53 -2.42 -1.32 -7.05
N ASN A 54 -2.34 -2.56 -6.53
CA ASN A 54 -2.58 -3.77 -7.34
C ASN A 54 -4.07 -4.00 -7.62
N SER A 55 -4.96 -3.34 -6.88
CA SER A 55 -6.40 -3.50 -7.00
C SER A 55 -6.97 -2.74 -8.19
N ASP A 56 -6.68 -1.44 -8.29
CA ASP A 56 -7.28 -0.52 -9.27
C ASP A 56 -6.26 0.33 -10.04
N HIS A 57 -4.97 0.12 -9.82
CA HIS A 57 -3.87 0.90 -10.43
C HIS A 57 -3.90 2.40 -10.10
N ALA A 58 -4.62 2.84 -9.06
CA ALA A 58 -4.49 4.20 -8.57
C ALA A 58 -3.09 4.46 -8.01
N SER A 59 -2.63 5.70 -8.12
CA SER A 59 -1.34 6.12 -7.56
C SER A 59 -1.39 6.10 -6.04
N LEU A 60 -0.37 5.51 -5.41
CA LEU A 60 -0.17 5.66 -3.97
C LEU A 60 0.25 7.10 -3.68
N ALA A 61 -0.26 7.65 -2.58
CA ALA A 61 0.06 8.99 -2.11
C ALA A 61 0.84 8.97 -0.79
N PHE A 62 0.65 7.94 0.04
CA PHE A 62 1.33 7.77 1.31
C PHE A 62 2.54 6.84 1.18
N PHE A 63 3.66 7.26 1.75
CA PHE A 63 4.89 6.46 1.81
C PHE A 63 5.56 6.66 3.16
N ALA A 64 5.88 5.54 3.82
CA ALA A 64 6.65 5.52 5.04
C ALA A 64 7.84 4.58 4.89
N TRP A 65 8.77 4.96 4.03
CA TRP A 65 9.97 4.18 3.73
C TRP A 65 10.82 3.92 4.97
N GLY A 66 11.25 2.67 5.09
CA GLY A 66 12.27 2.29 6.05
C GLY A 66 13.61 2.95 5.75
N SER A 67 14.49 2.98 6.75
CA SER A 67 15.84 3.51 6.56
C SER A 67 16.58 2.78 5.44
N GLY A 68 16.90 3.49 4.37
CA GLY A 68 17.60 2.95 3.20
C GLY A 68 16.70 2.42 2.09
N GLU A 69 15.38 2.53 2.23
CA GLU A 69 14.38 2.13 1.23
C GLU A 69 13.77 3.36 0.51
N PRO A 70 13.20 3.19 -0.70
CA PRO A 70 13.30 2.00 -1.54
C PRO A 70 14.71 1.90 -2.13
N ASN A 71 15.34 0.73 -2.03
CA ASN A 71 16.70 0.51 -2.48
C ASN A 71 16.80 -0.05 -3.92
N ASN A 72 15.68 -0.52 -4.48
CA ASN A 72 15.60 -1.11 -5.82
C ASN A 72 16.64 -2.20 -6.12
N ARG A 73 17.10 -2.95 -5.11
CA ARG A 73 18.16 -3.96 -5.26
C ARG A 73 17.80 -5.08 -6.22
N PHE A 74 16.50 -5.31 -6.43
CA PHE A 74 15.99 -6.37 -7.31
C PHE A 74 15.73 -5.89 -8.74
N GLY A 75 15.97 -4.61 -9.05
CA GLY A 75 15.82 -4.06 -10.39
C GLY A 75 14.36 -3.87 -10.82
N GLY A 76 13.81 -4.82 -11.59
CA GLY A 76 12.56 -4.70 -12.35
C GLY A 76 11.27 -4.65 -11.51
N ASN A 77 10.47 -5.73 -11.57
CA ASN A 77 9.15 -5.80 -10.93
C ASN A 77 9.27 -5.91 -9.40
N VAL A 78 9.22 -4.77 -8.71
CA VAL A 78 9.23 -4.67 -7.25
C VAL A 78 7.85 -4.33 -6.69
N CYS A 79 7.56 -4.92 -5.54
CA CYS A 79 6.29 -4.82 -4.82
C CYS A 79 6.54 -4.30 -3.39
N LEU A 80 5.52 -3.71 -2.78
CA LEU A 80 5.60 -3.04 -1.49
C LEU A 80 5.39 -4.01 -0.33
N ALA A 81 6.25 -3.95 0.68
CA ALA A 81 6.15 -4.79 1.87
C ALA A 81 6.49 -4.03 3.16
N LEU A 82 5.96 -4.50 4.29
CA LEU A 82 6.47 -4.18 5.61
C LEU A 82 7.58 -5.15 5.98
N TYR A 83 8.78 -4.64 6.28
CA TYR A 83 9.96 -5.50 6.51
C TYR A 83 10.54 -5.33 7.92
N ASN A 84 10.81 -6.44 8.62
CA ASN A 84 11.33 -6.40 9.98
C ASN A 84 12.67 -5.65 10.14
N HIS A 85 13.56 -5.74 9.15
CA HIS A 85 14.91 -5.18 9.24
C HIS A 85 14.91 -3.65 9.21
N VAL A 86 13.80 -3.05 8.77
CA VAL A 86 13.50 -1.62 8.86
C VAL A 86 12.32 -1.36 9.81
N ASP A 87 12.21 -2.14 10.88
CA ASP A 87 11.19 -1.97 11.93
C ASP A 87 9.73 -2.01 11.41
N PHE A 88 9.47 -2.78 10.35
CA PHE A 88 8.18 -2.86 9.66
C PHE A 88 7.71 -1.52 9.06
N TYR A 89 8.63 -0.67 8.64
CA TYR A 89 8.37 0.38 7.65
C TYR A 89 8.35 -0.20 6.22
N PHE A 90 7.99 0.62 5.24
CA PHE A 90 7.90 0.21 3.84
C PHE A 90 9.27 -0.13 3.27
N ALA A 91 9.32 -1.20 2.48
CA ALA A 91 10.48 -1.61 1.70
C ALA A 91 10.03 -2.12 0.33
N ASP A 92 10.88 -2.01 -0.68
CA ASP A 92 10.66 -2.66 -1.97
C ASP A 92 11.36 -4.03 -2.01
N THR A 93 10.69 -5.03 -2.57
CA THR A 93 11.29 -6.34 -2.82
C THR A 93 10.72 -6.97 -4.08
N SER A 94 11.42 -7.96 -4.64
CA SER A 94 10.98 -8.65 -5.86
C SER A 94 9.56 -9.22 -5.67
N CYS A 95 8.63 -8.90 -6.58
CA CYS A 95 7.24 -9.38 -6.54
C CYS A 95 7.10 -10.92 -6.59
N TYR A 96 8.19 -11.62 -6.91
CA TYR A 96 8.23 -13.08 -7.01
C TYR A 96 8.68 -13.75 -5.71
N GLU A 97 8.98 -12.97 -4.66
CA GLU A 97 9.36 -13.52 -3.36
C GLU A 97 8.17 -14.20 -2.67
N ASN A 98 8.38 -15.43 -2.21
CA ASN A 98 7.44 -16.09 -1.31
C ASN A 98 7.49 -15.40 0.06
N GLY A 99 6.37 -14.81 0.47
CA GLY A 99 6.26 -14.04 1.69
C GLY A 99 4.85 -14.10 2.26
N GLN A 100 4.73 -13.59 3.48
CA GLN A 100 3.44 -13.47 4.15
C GLN A 100 2.74 -12.22 3.63
N PHE A 101 1.45 -12.10 3.89
CA PHE A 101 0.65 -11.00 3.37
C PHE A 101 -0.41 -10.60 4.39
N ILE A 102 -0.80 -9.34 4.38
CA ILE A 102 -1.89 -8.81 5.18
C ILE A 102 -3.04 -8.52 4.24
N CYS A 103 -4.23 -9.03 4.57
CA CYS A 103 -5.44 -8.74 3.81
C CYS A 103 -6.27 -7.68 4.52
N GLU A 104 -6.89 -6.82 3.74
CA GLU A 104 -7.89 -5.85 4.18
C GLU A 104 -9.23 -6.23 3.57
N LEU A 105 -10.22 -6.43 4.44
CA LEU A 105 -11.60 -6.68 4.04
C LEU A 105 -12.22 -5.36 3.63
N SER A 106 -12.83 -5.32 2.44
CA SER A 106 -13.65 -4.19 2.03
C SER A 106 -14.86 -4.11 2.95
N ASP A 107 -15.04 -3.02 3.71
CA ASP A 107 -16.28 -2.79 4.46
C ASP A 107 -17.38 -2.33 3.48
N PRO A 108 -18.44 -3.12 3.24
CA PRO A 108 -19.50 -2.72 2.33
C PRO A 108 -20.44 -1.65 2.92
N VAL A 109 -20.36 -1.36 4.22
CA VAL A 109 -21.29 -0.46 4.93
C VAL A 109 -20.62 0.84 5.36
N ASN A 110 -19.30 0.86 5.52
CA ASN A 110 -18.57 2.08 5.89
C ASN A 110 -17.27 2.24 5.08
N PRO A 111 -17.35 2.70 3.82
CA PRO A 111 -16.19 2.98 2.99
C PRO A 111 -15.52 4.27 3.46
N CYS A 112 -14.82 4.24 4.59
CA CYS A 112 -14.30 5.48 5.19
C CYS A 112 -13.24 6.19 4.31
N ILE A 113 -12.68 5.54 3.28
CA ILE A 113 -11.74 6.17 2.33
C ILE A 113 -11.91 5.54 0.92
N GLN A 114 -13.02 5.79 0.24
CA GLN A 114 -12.99 5.74 -1.23
C GLN A 114 -12.46 7.09 -1.72
N THR A 115 -11.14 7.29 -1.74
CA THR A 115 -10.55 8.43 -2.46
C THR A 115 -10.73 8.22 -3.95
N THR A 116 -11.92 8.52 -4.44
CA THR A 116 -12.04 9.06 -5.80
C THR A 116 -11.43 10.46 -5.75
N PRO A 117 -10.46 10.80 -6.63
CA PRO A 117 -10.09 12.21 -6.80
C PRO A 117 -11.36 12.98 -7.18
N PRO A 118 -11.54 14.23 -6.69
CA PRO A 118 -12.72 15.02 -7.02
C PRO A 118 -12.84 15.08 -8.55
N PRO A 119 -14.04 14.89 -9.13
CA PRO A 119 -14.22 15.07 -10.55
C PRO A 119 -13.80 16.50 -10.88
N THR A 120 -12.71 16.64 -11.63
CA THR A 120 -12.35 17.92 -12.22
C THR A 120 -13.42 18.23 -13.25
N ASN A 121 -14.49 18.90 -12.81
CA ASN A 121 -15.39 19.61 -13.70
C ASN A 121 -14.55 20.70 -14.38
N SER A 122 -13.98 20.35 -15.54
CA SER A 122 -13.54 21.33 -16.51
C SER A 122 -14.79 21.97 -17.11
N THR A 123 -15.43 22.87 -16.36
CA THR A 123 -16.40 23.81 -16.91
C THR A 123 -15.66 25.10 -17.21
N THR A 124 -15.41 25.26 -18.50
CA THR A 124 -15.30 26.54 -19.20
C THR A 124 -16.16 27.65 -18.60
N GLY A 125 -15.52 28.77 -18.25
CA GLY A 125 -16.07 30.12 -18.45
C GLY A 125 -16.91 30.76 -17.34
N ALA A 126 -16.65 32.07 -17.20
CA ALA A 126 -17.47 33.15 -16.62
C ALA A 126 -17.21 33.57 -15.16
N TRP A 127 -16.78 34.84 -15.04
CA TRP A 127 -16.69 35.68 -13.85
C TRP A 127 -17.96 35.70 -13.02
N VAL A 128 -17.83 35.82 -11.69
CA VAL A 128 -18.77 36.57 -10.84
C VAL A 128 -17.98 37.32 -9.76
N GLN A 129 -18.19 38.64 -9.70
CA GLN A 129 -17.73 39.54 -8.66
C GLN A 129 -18.69 39.53 -7.46
N LEU A 130 -18.16 39.91 -6.29
CA LEU A 130 -18.74 40.73 -5.19
C LEU A 130 -18.59 40.04 -3.82
N GLY A 131 -18.11 40.71 -2.77
CA GLY A 131 -17.88 42.15 -2.56
C GLY A 131 -16.59 42.50 -1.83
#